data_AF-A0A948BQ11-F1
#
_entry.id   AF-A0A948BQ11-F1
#
_cell.length_a   1.000
_cell.length_b   1.000
_cell.length_c   1.000
_cell.angle_alpha   90.00
_cell.angle_beta   90.00
_cell.angle_gamma   90.00
#
_symmetry.space_group_name_H-M   'P 1'
#
loop_
_entity.id
_entity.type
_entity.pdbx_description
1 polymer ?
#
loop_
_entity_poly.entity_id
_entity_poly.type
_entity_poly.pdbx_seq_one_letter_code
_entity_poly.pdbx_strand_id
1 'polypeptide(L)' 'MGSVKKLFTLDEGIAKELAIVALAMHKSQREVVETALDFYFDYTDGIIADKITDEIKCGKMKVHDSEDVYKELGIEL' A
#
# COMPACT_ATOMS: atom_id res chain seq x y z
N MET A 1 13.69 9.93 7.84
CA MET A 1 12.51 9.07 8.11
C MET A 1 12.87 8.10 9.23
N GLY A 2 11.97 7.86 10.18
CA GLY A 2 12.21 6.91 11.27
C GLY A 2 12.05 5.46 10.79
N SER A 3 12.74 4.51 11.43
CA SER A 3 12.52 3.08 11.20
C SER A 3 11.83 2.45 12.40
N VAL A 4 10.84 1.61 12.15
CA VAL A 4 10.10 0.87 13.19
C VAL A 4 10.35 -0.62 12.98
N LYS A 5 10.77 -1.33 14.02
CA LYS A 5 10.96 -2.79 13.94
C LYS A 5 9.61 -3.50 14.01
N LYS A 6 9.42 -4.47 13.12
CA LYS A 6 8.29 -5.40 13.14
C LYS A 6 8.84 -6.82 13.21
N LEU A 7 8.24 -7.65 14.06
CA LEU A 7 8.58 -9.06 14.21
C LEU A 7 7.36 -9.87 13.76
N PHE A 8 7.57 -10.80 12.84
CA PHE A 8 6.56 -11.73 12.36
C PHE A 8 7.23 -13.06 12.02
N THR A 9 6.42 -14.12 12.04
CA THR A 9 6.86 -15.47 11.70
C THR A 9 6.59 -15.73 10.22
N LEU A 10 7.52 -16.41 9.57
CA LEU A 10 7.37 -16.88 8.20
C LEU A 10 7.40 -18.41 8.17
N ASP A 11 6.78 -18.97 7.14
CA ASP A 11 7.02 -20.36 6.79
C ASP A 11 8.51 -20.61 6.50
N GLU A 12 9.01 -21.79 6.86
CA GLU A 12 10.43 -22.11 6.72
C GLU A 12 10.90 -22.09 5.26
N GLY A 13 10.06 -22.55 4.32
CA GLY A 13 10.36 -22.52 2.89
C GLY A 13 10.49 -21.09 2.38
N ILE A 14 9.53 -20.23 2.74
CA ILE A 14 9.55 -18.81 2.38
C ILE A 14 10.77 -18.10 2.97
N ALA A 15 11.14 -18.39 4.22
CA ALA A 15 12.32 -17.81 4.85
C ALA A 15 13.62 -18.22 4.12
N LYS A 16 13.71 -19.46 3.65
CA LYS A 16 14.86 -19.94 2.84
C LYS A 16 14.90 -19.26 1.48
N GLU A 17 13.77 -19.15 0.79
CA GLU A 17 13.69 -18.47 -0.50
C GLU A 17 14.05 -16.99 -0.38
N LEU A 18 13.57 -16.30 0.65
CA LEU A 18 13.94 -14.92 0.94
C LEU A 18 15.45 -14.76 1.10
N ALA A 19 16.11 -15.69 1.80
CA ALA A 19 17.56 -15.67 1.95
C ALA A 19 18.30 -15.87 0.61
N ILE A 20 17.82 -16.79 -0.23
CA ILE A 20 18.39 -17.05 -1.57
C ILE A 20 18.23 -15.82 -2.47
N VAL A 21 17.03 -15.23 -2.50
CA VAL A 21 16.74 -14.03 -3.30
C VAL A 21 17.57 -12.85 -2.86
N ALA A 22 17.65 -12.60 -1.54
CA ALA A 22 18.48 -11.53 -0.99
C ALA A 22 19.96 -11.68 -1.39
N LEU A 23 20.49 -12.90 -1.32
CA LEU A 23 21.86 -13.21 -1.75
C LEU A 23 22.05 -12.95 -3.25
N ALA A 24 21.16 -13.45 -4.10
CA ALA A 24 21.24 -13.29 -5.55
C ALA A 24 21.13 -11.82 -6.00
N MET A 25 20.39 -11.00 -5.26
CA MET A 25 20.23 -9.57 -5.53
C MET A 25 21.29 -8.70 -4.87
N HIS A 26 22.22 -9.27 -4.09
CA HIS A 26 23.17 -8.53 -3.26
C HIS A 26 22.51 -7.50 -2.34
N LYS A 27 21.37 -7.85 -1.74
CA LYS A 27 20.60 -7.01 -0.81
C LYS A 27 20.42 -7.70 0.53
N SER A 28 20.09 -6.94 1.57
CA SER A 28 19.61 -7.53 2.81
C SER A 28 18.18 -8.08 2.65
N GLN A 29 17.83 -9.10 3.43
CA GLN A 29 16.45 -9.62 3.45
C GLN A 29 15.43 -8.53 3.82
N ARG A 30 15.82 -7.57 4.67
CA ARG A 30 15.01 -6.40 5.01
C ARG A 30 14.66 -5.59 3.74
N GLU A 31 15.66 -5.23 2.94
CA GLU A 31 15.42 -4.43 1.72
C GLU A 31 14.52 -5.15 0.72
N VAL A 32 14.66 -6.47 0.60
CA VAL A 32 13.78 -7.30 -0.24
C VAL A 32 12.34 -7.24 0.28
N VAL A 33 12.14 -7.42 1.59
CA VAL A 33 10.82 -7.35 2.21
C VAL A 33 10.21 -5.95 2.09
N GLU A 34 10.99 -4.89 2.32
CA GLU A 34 10.52 -3.50 2.16
C GLU A 34 10.07 -3.25 0.73
N THR A 35 10.88 -3.62 -0.27
CA THR A 35 10.54 -3.45 -1.68
C THR A 35 9.29 -4.26 -2.08
N ALA A 36 9.15 -5.48 -1.56
CA ALA A 36 8.00 -6.33 -1.84
C ALA A 36 6.70 -5.79 -1.23
N LEU A 37 6.78 -5.26 0.00
CA LEU A 37 5.65 -4.64 0.68
C LEU A 37 5.23 -3.35 -0.02
N ASP A 38 6.19 -2.50 -0.41
CA ASP A 38 5.89 -1.27 -1.17
C ASP A 38 5.14 -1.59 -2.46
N PHE A 39 5.64 -2.55 -3.25
CA PHE A 39 4.96 -2.99 -4.48
C PHE A 39 3.57 -3.56 -4.21
N TYR A 40 3.43 -4.37 -3.16
CA TYR A 40 2.14 -4.97 -2.81
C TYR A 40 1.13 -3.90 -2.38
N PHE A 41 1.55 -2.88 -1.64
CA PHE A 41 0.70 -1.78 -1.22
C PHE A 41 0.27 -0.92 -2.41
N ASP A 42 1.19 -0.54 -3.31
CA ASP A 42 0.84 0.21 -4.53
C ASP A 42 -0.21 -0.53 -5.38
N TYR A 43 -0.03 -1.84 -5.55
CA TYR A 43 -1.00 -2.67 -6.26
C TYR A 43 -2.35 -2.75 -5.56
N THR A 44 -2.33 -2.93 -4.24
CA THR A 44 -3.56 -3.04 -3.43
C THR A 44 -4.33 -1.73 -3.39
N ASP A 45 -3.63 -0.59 -3.35
CA ASP A 45 -4.23 0.74 -3.42
C ASP A 45 -5.01 0.93 -4.73
N GLY A 46 -4.49 0.41 -5.85
CA GLY A 46 -5.22 0.37 -7.12
C GLY A 46 -6.53 -0.41 -7.04
N ILE A 47 -6.51 -1.62 -6.47
CA ILE A 47 -7.73 -2.43 -6.28
C ILE A 47 -8.74 -1.73 -5.38
N ILE A 48 -8.27 -1.09 -4.30
CA ILE A 48 -9.12 -0.35 -3.38
C ILE A 48 -9.75 0.85 -4.11
N ALA A 49 -8.97 1.59 -4.90
CA ALA A 49 -9.45 2.73 -5.68
C ALA A 49 -10.52 2.31 -6.71
N ASP A 50 -10.33 1.19 -7.40
CA ASP A 50 -11.32 0.64 -8.32
C ASP A 50 -12.63 0.31 -7.59
N LYS A 51 -12.53 -0.37 -6.44
CA LYS A 51 -13.69 -0.70 -5.62
C LYS A 51 -14.44 0.56 -5.16
N ILE A 52 -13.71 1.58 -4.67
CA ILE A 52 -14.30 2.86 -4.26
C ILE A 52 -15.01 3.53 -5.45
N THR A 53 -14.37 3.52 -6.62
CA THR A 53 -14.93 4.09 -7.84
C THR A 53 -16.25 3.40 -8.23
N ASP A 54 -16.32 2.08 -8.12
CA ASP A 54 -17.53 1.32 -8.43
C ASP A 54 -18.64 1.56 -7.40
N GLU A 55 -18.30 1.68 -6.10
CA GLU A 55 -19.27 2.03 -5.06
C GLU A 55 -19.87 3.42 -5.26
N ILE A 56 -19.06 4.39 -5.70
CA ILE A 56 -19.51 5.74 -6.10
C ILE A 56 -20.46 5.64 -7.31
N LYS A 57 -20.07 4.93 -8.38
CA LYS A 57 -20.91 4.75 -9.59
C LYS A 57 -22.25 4.09 -9.27
N CYS A 58 -22.26 3.12 -8.36
CA CYS A 58 -23.46 2.39 -7.97
C CYS A 58 -24.33 3.14 -6.95
N GLY A 59 -23.95 4.36 -6.55
CA GLY A 59 -24.68 5.17 -5.57
C GLY A 59 -24.68 4.59 -4.16
N LYS A 60 -23.77 3.67 -3.85
CA LYS A 60 -23.63 3.04 -2.52
C LYS A 60 -22.81 3.88 -1.54
N MET A 61 -22.09 4.87 -2.05
CA MET A 61 -21.26 5.78 -1.27
C MET A 61 -21.81 7.21 -1.39
N LYS A 62 -21.85 7.94 -0.26
CA LYS A 62 -22.25 9.34 -0.24
C LYS A 62 -21.13 10.17 -0.88
N VAL A 63 -21.43 10.81 -2.01
CA VAL A 63 -20.54 11.78 -2.64
C VAL A 63 -20.84 13.18 -2.10
N HIS A 64 -19.80 14.00 -1.99
CA HIS A 64 -19.89 15.39 -1.59
C HIS A 64 -19.53 16.26 -2.79
N ASP A 65 -20.19 17.41 -2.93
CA ASP A 65 -19.84 18.36 -3.98
C ASP A 65 -18.46 18.95 -3.72
N SER A 66 -17.64 19.07 -4.76
CA SER A 66 -16.27 19.57 -4.64
C SER A 66 -16.23 20.99 -4.10
N GLU A 67 -17.17 21.87 -4.47
CA GLU A 67 -17.19 23.26 -4.00
C GLU A 67 -17.38 23.35 -2.48
N ASP A 68 -18.24 22.49 -1.93
CA ASP A 68 -18.51 22.44 -0.49
C ASP A 68 -17.29 21.92 0.28
N VAL A 69 -16.60 20.92 -0.27
CA VAL A 69 -15.36 20.37 0.32
C VAL A 69 -14.23 21.41 0.29
N TYR A 70 -14.05 22.15 -0.80
CA TYR A 70 -13.01 23.17 -0.88
C TYR A 70 -13.26 24.33 0.08
N LYS A 71 -14.51 24.77 0.23
CA LYS A 71 -14.89 25.78 1.24
C LYS A 71 -14.60 25.31 2.66
N GLU A 72 -14.90 24.05 3.00
CA GLU A 72 -14.62 23.48 4.32
C GLU A 72 -13.12 23.38 4.61
N LEU A 73 -12.32 23.01 3.60
CA LEU A 73 -10.88 22.87 3.72
C LEU A 73 -10.12 24.21 3.62
N GLY A 74 -10.81 25.32 3.33
CA GLY A 74 -10.20 26.64 3.15
C GLY A 74 -9.31 26.75 1.91
N ILE A 75 -9.63 26.00 0.86
CA ILE A 75 -8.91 26.01 -0.41
C ILE A 75 -9.65 26.97 -1.36
N GLU A 76 -8.99 28.07 -1.76
CA GLU A 76 -9.50 28.96 -2.82
C GLU A 76 -9.14 28.38 -4.20
N LEU A 77 -10.16 28.14 -5.04
CA LEU A 77 -10.03 27.69 -6.43
C LEU A 77 -9.96 28.87 -7.41
#